data_AF-A0A510KZM7-F1
#
_entry.id   AF-A0A510KZM7-F1
#
_cell.length_a   1.000
_cell.length_b   1.000
_cell.length_c   1.000
_cell.angle_alpha   90.00
_cell.angle_beta   90.00
_cell.angle_gamma   90.00
#
_symmetry.space_group_name_H-M   'P 1'
#
loop_
_entity.id
_entity.type
_entity.pdbx_description
1 polymer ?
#
loop_
_entity_poly.entity_id
_entity_poly.type
_entity_poly.pdbx_seq_one_letter_code
_entity_poly.pdbx_strand_id
1 'polypeptide(L)' 'MLLETQEKNDKSQGEGFEYYPNGNLKDKRIYKDNIIIDSIEYYQNGKIRRIFKTTEGLKGNYSSIL' A
#
# COMPACT_ATOMS: atom_id res chain seq x y z
N MET A 1 5.45 1.04 -14.29
CA MET A 1 5.22 1.20 -12.84
C MET A 1 5.08 2.70 -12.61
N LEU A 2 3.88 3.17 -12.28
CA LEU A 2 3.65 4.56 -11.90
C LEU A 2 3.40 4.54 -10.40
N LEU A 3 4.25 5.21 -9.63
CA LEU A 3 4.08 5.43 -8.21
C LEU A 3 3.70 6.90 -8.03
N GLU A 4 2.46 7.17 -7.67
CA GLU A 4 2.02 8.51 -7.27
C GLU A 4 2.06 8.54 -5.73
N THR A 5 2.97 9.31 -5.14
CA THR A 5 3.06 9.51 -3.69
C THR A 5 3.16 11.00 -3.39
N GLN A 6 2.59 11.43 -2.26
CA GLN A 6 2.73 12.81 -1.79
C GLN A 6 3.94 12.90 -0.86
N GLU A 7 4.88 13.78 -1.19
CA GLU A 7 6.04 14.06 -0.34
C GLU A 7 5.78 15.30 0.51
N LYS A 8 6.04 15.22 1.82
CA LYS A 8 6.00 16.36 2.73
C LYS A 8 7.22 16.31 3.62
N ASN A 9 8.03 17.38 3.60
CA ASN A 9 9.27 17.50 4.39
C ASN A 9 10.25 16.34 4.17
N ASP A 10 10.51 15.99 2.90
CA ASP A 10 11.39 14.86 2.50
C ASP A 10 10.95 13.48 3.03
N LYS A 11 9.66 13.33 3.36
CA LYS A 11 9.06 12.07 3.77
C LYS A 11 7.81 11.77 2.95
N SER A 12 7.65 10.50 2.56
CA SER A 12 6.40 9.97 2.03
C SER A 12 5.31 10.06 3.09
N GLN A 13 4.21 10.71 2.72
CA GLN A 13 3.02 10.89 3.53
C GLN A 13 1.78 10.64 2.66
N GLY A 14 0.74 10.09 3.25
CA GLY A 14 -0.53 9.90 2.55
C GLY A 14 -0.55 8.67 1.65
N GLU A 15 -1.39 8.69 0.62
CA GLU A 15 -1.67 7.52 -0.21
C GLU A 15 -0.60 7.34 -1.30
N GLY A 16 -0.31 6.08 -1.61
CA GLY A 16 0.54 5.66 -2.71
C GLY A 16 -0.13 4.55 -3.52
N PHE A 17 -0.07 4.66 -4.84
CA PHE A 17 -0.67 3.68 -5.75
C PHE A 17 0.37 3.09 -6.69
N GLU A 18 0.33 1.78 -6.89
CA GLU A 18 1.11 1.08 -7.91
C GLU A 18 0.16 0.36 -8.86
N TYR A 19 0.45 0.41 -10.16
CA TYR A 19 -0.35 -0.23 -11.20
C TYR A 19 0.46 -1.25 -11.99
N TYR A 20 -0.20 -2.34 -12.38
CA TYR A 20 0.30 -3.28 -13.37
C TYR A 20 0.40 -2.62 -14.76
N PRO A 21 1.21 -3.17 -15.69
CA PRO A 21 1.30 -2.65 -17.06
C PRO A 21 -0.04 -2.59 -17.82
N ASN A 22 -1.00 -3.44 -17.44
CA ASN A 22 -2.35 -3.44 -18.00
C ASN A 22 -3.28 -2.36 -17.41
N GLY A 23 -2.78 -1.51 -16.52
CA GLY A 23 -3.54 -0.44 -15.86
C GLY A 23 -4.30 -0.87 -14.61
N ASN A 24 -4.33 -2.15 -14.26
CA ASN A 24 -5.01 -2.61 -13.05
C ASN A 24 -4.22 -2.20 -11.79
N LEU A 25 -4.94 -1.84 -10.73
CA LEU A 25 -4.34 -1.54 -9.44
C LEU A 25 -3.61 -2.77 -8.90
N LYS A 26 -2.34 -2.60 -8.55
CA LYS A 26 -1.48 -3.62 -7.98
C LYS A 26 -1.35 -3.45 -6.47
N ASP A 27 -1.18 -2.21 -6.01
CA ASP A 27 -0.97 -1.90 -4.60
C ASP A 27 -1.55 -0.53 -4.26
N LYS A 28 -2.23 -0.46 -3.11
CA LYS A 28 -2.58 0.80 -2.44
C LYS A 28 -1.91 0.81 -1.08
N ARG A 29 -1.07 1.80 -0.81
CA ARG A 29 -0.33 1.98 0.46
C ARG A 29 -0.69 3.31 1.11
N ILE A 30 -0.65 3.35 2.43
CA ILE A 30 -0.73 4.60 3.21
C ILE A 30 0.58 4.75 3.97
N TYR A 31 1.26 5.88 3.75
CA TYR A 31 2.52 6.24 4.40
C TYR A 31 2.31 7.28 5.50
N LYS A 32 3.02 7.10 6.60
CA LYS A 32 3.21 8.11 7.64
C LYS A 32 4.69 8.13 8.02
N ASP A 33 5.35 9.25 7.77
CA ASP A 33 6.78 9.45 8.04
C ASP A 33 7.68 8.35 7.44
N ASN A 34 7.48 8.04 6.14
CA ASN A 34 8.15 6.93 5.42
C ASN A 34 7.78 5.51 5.87
N ILE A 35 6.87 5.34 6.83
CA ILE A 35 6.40 4.04 7.31
C ILE A 35 5.07 3.70 6.65
N ILE A 36 4.96 2.52 6.05
CA ILE A 36 3.67 1.99 5.60
C ILE A 36 2.85 1.63 6.83
N ILE A 37 1.65 2.20 6.97
CA ILE A 37 0.73 1.93 8.08
C ILE A 37 -0.48 1.09 7.65
N ASP A 38 -0.83 1.12 6.36
CA ASP A 38 -1.87 0.29 5.75
C ASP A 38 -1.44 -0.04 4.33
N SER A 39 -1.69 -1.26 3.87
CA SER A 39 -1.63 -1.58 2.46
C SER A 39 -2.58 -2.69 2.04
N ILE A 40 -3.02 -2.61 0.79
CA ILE A 40 -3.79 -3.65 0.11
C ILE A 40 -3.08 -3.99 -1.19
N GLU A 41 -2.63 -5.24 -1.30
CA GLU A 41 -2.07 -5.79 -2.53
C GLU A 41 -3.15 -6.56 -3.28
N TYR A 42 -3.16 -6.42 -4.60
CA TYR A 42 -4.09 -7.08 -5.50
C TYR A 42 -3.35 -8.01 -6.46
N TYR A 43 -3.97 -9.11 -6.82
CA TYR A 43 -3.59 -9.87 -8.01
C TYR A 43 -3.99 -9.09 -9.27
N GLN A 44 -3.39 -9.41 -10.42
CA GLN A 44 -3.69 -8.75 -11.69
C GLN A 44 -5.17 -8.89 -12.12
N ASN A 45 -5.89 -9.90 -11.61
CA ASN A 45 -7.33 -10.09 -11.80
C ASN A 45 -8.21 -9.23 -10.87
N GLY A 46 -7.62 -8.35 -10.06
CA GLY A 46 -8.32 -7.45 -9.13
C GLY A 46 -8.69 -8.08 -7.78
N LYS A 47 -8.44 -9.37 -7.56
CA LYS A 47 -8.67 -10.00 -6.25
C LYS A 47 -7.65 -9.51 -5.23
N ILE A 48 -8.11 -9.30 -3.99
CA ILE A 48 -7.20 -8.98 -2.87
C ILE A 48 -6.28 -10.17 -2.64
N ARG A 49 -4.99 -9.89 -2.65
CA ARG A 49 -3.92 -10.84 -2.35
C ARG A 49 -3.53 -10.77 -0.88
N ARG A 50 -3.35 -9.56 -0.37
CA ARG A 50 -2.87 -9.32 1.00
C ARG A 50 -3.41 -8.00 1.52
N ILE A 51 -3.71 -7.98 2.82
CA ILE A 51 -3.96 -6.77 3.58
C ILE A 51 -2.92 -6.69 4.68
N PHE A 52 -2.32 -5.52 4.83
CA PHE A 52 -1.45 -5.17 5.95
C PHE A 52 -2.06 -3.99 6.69
N LYS A 53 -2.17 -4.08 8.00
CA LYS A 53 -2.59 -2.96 8.85
C LYS A 53 -1.74 -2.92 10.10
N THR A 54 -1.21 -1.75 10.44
CA THR A 54 -0.63 -1.53 11.78
C THR A 54 -1.74 -1.40 12.81
N THR A 55 -1.65 -2.15 13.90
CA THR A 55 -2.37 -1.85 15.14
C THR A 55 -1.43 -1.06 16.06
N GLU A 56 -1.97 -0.17 16.88
CA GLU A 56 -1.26 0.82 17.69
C GLU A 56 0.07 0.30 18.29
N GLY A 57 1.18 1.03 18.04
CA GLY A 57 2.50 0.71 18.58
C GLY A 57 3.43 -0.13 17.68
N LEU A 58 3.41 0.09 16.36
CA LEU A 58 4.31 -0.53 15.35
C LEU A 58 4.16 -2.06 15.15
N LYS A 59 3.18 -2.70 15.78
CA LYS A 59 2.87 -4.12 15.51
C LYS A 59 1.89 -4.21 14.34
N GLY A 60 2.45 -4.53 13.17
CA GLY A 60 1.70 -4.82 11.96
C GLY A 60 1.08 -6.21 11.97
N ASN A 61 -0.17 -6.31 11.54
CA ASN A 61 -0.83 -7.60 11.27
C ASN A 61 -0.90 -7.81 9.75
N TYR A 62 -0.65 -9.03 9.31
CA TYR A 62 -0.77 -9.45 7.92
C TYR A 62 -1.92 -10.45 7.78
N SER A 63 -2.85 -10.15 6.88
CA SER A 63 -3.89 -11.09 6.46
C SER A 63 -3.68 -11.41 4.99
N SER A 64 -3.40 -12.67 4.69
CA SER A 64 -3.42 -13.18 3.32
C SER A 64 -4.79 -13.80 3.08
N ILE A 65 -5.48 -13.39 2.02
CA ILE A 65 -6.78 -13.96 1.63
C ILE A 65 -6.46 -14.94 0.50
N LEU A 66 -6.64 -16.24 0.78
CA LEU A 66 -6.51 -17.33 -0.21
C LEU A 66 -7.80 -17.45 -1.04
#